data_AF-A0A6C7NJJ1-F1
#
_entry.id   AF-A0A6C7NJJ1-F1
#
_cell.length_a   1.000
_cell.length_b   1.000
_cell.length_c   1.000
_cell.angle_alpha   90.00
_cell.angle_beta   90.00
_cell.angle_gamma   90.00
#
_symmetry.space_group_name_H-M   'P 1'
#
loop_
_entity.id
_entity.type
_entity.pdbx_description
1 polymer ?
#
loop_
_entity_poly.entity_id
_entity_poly.type
_entity_poly.pdbx_seq_one_letter_code
_entity_poly.pdbx_strand_id
1 'polypeptide(L)'
;MKLKDFDFRIWDKTKEEFLKKEPTLIKIDNERVIAGRISRFYANTADITDMFIGNGNDLEIELWTGIYDKNGNKIYENDILEYEPLEELYHITRDNTYKMFKIEIF
;
A
#
# COMPACT_ATOMS: atom_id res chain seq x y z
N MET A 1 -0.47 -15.29 8.71
CA MET A 1 -0.45 -13.95 9.32
C MET A 1 -1.65 -13.81 10.24
N LYS A 2 -1.51 -13.25 11.45
CA LYS A 2 -2.68 -12.86 12.27
C LYS A 2 -3.12 -11.46 11.86
N LEU A 3 -4.39 -11.10 12.08
CA LEU A 3 -4.91 -9.76 11.72
C LEU A 3 -4.10 -8.63 12.38
N LYS A 4 -3.62 -8.85 13.61
CA LYS A 4 -2.77 -7.90 14.33
C LYS A 4 -1.41 -7.64 13.66
N ASP A 5 -0.98 -8.54 12.79
CA ASP A 5 0.28 -8.44 12.05
C ASP A 5 0.00 -8.00 10.61
N PHE A 6 -1.24 -7.66 10.24
CA PHE A 6 -1.54 -7.16 8.89
C PHE A 6 -1.01 -5.74 8.74
N ASP A 7 -0.28 -5.50 7.65
CA ASP A 7 0.25 -4.19 7.29
C ASP A 7 0.33 -4.05 5.77
N PHE A 8 0.30 -2.83 5.28
CA PHE A 8 0.36 -2.52 3.85
C PHE A 8 0.90 -1.12 3.61
N ARG A 9 1.38 -0.89 2.39
CA ARG A 9 1.73 0.44 1.87
C ARG A 9 0.95 0.72 0.59
N ILE A 10 0.87 1.99 0.20
CA ILE A 10 0.20 2.42 -1.03
C ILE A 10 1.22 3.10 -1.94
N TRP A 11 1.42 2.53 -3.11
CA TRP A 11 2.23 3.07 -4.18
C TRP A 11 1.36 3.93 -5.09
N ASP A 12 1.78 5.17 -5.35
CA ASP A 12 1.16 6.07 -6.31
C ASP A 12 1.85 5.91 -7.66
N LYS A 13 1.23 5.15 -8.58
CA LYS A 13 1.78 4.89 -9.92
C LYS A 13 1.83 6.14 -10.79
N THR A 14 0.99 7.14 -10.49
CA THR A 14 0.97 8.40 -11.24
C THR A 14 2.16 9.28 -10.88
N LYS A 15 2.60 9.25 -9.62
CA LYS A 15 3.71 10.07 -9.11
C LYS A 15 5.02 9.31 -8.91
N GLU A 16 4.98 7.99 -8.98
CA GLU A 16 6.09 7.10 -8.68
C GLU A 16 6.65 7.33 -7.26
N GLU A 17 5.75 7.43 -6.28
CA GLU A 17 6.14 7.55 -4.86
C GLU A 17 5.17 6.83 -3.92
N PHE A 18 5.66 6.42 -2.74
CA PHE A 18 4.78 5.95 -1.67
C PHE A 18 4.02 7.11 -1.04
N LEU A 19 2.72 6.91 -0.76
CA LEU A 19 1.93 7.89 -0.02
C LEU A 19 2.46 8.04 1.41
N LYS A 20 3.03 9.21 1.72
CA LYS A 20 3.61 9.52 3.05
C LYS A 20 2.58 9.95 4.10
N LYS A 21 1.39 10.40 3.68
CA LYS A 21 0.31 10.85 4.58
C LYS A 21 -0.70 9.72 4.73
N GLU A 22 -1.18 9.51 5.96
CA GLU A 22 -2.20 8.50 6.30
C GLU A 22 -3.40 8.60 5.36
N PRO A 23 -3.49 7.73 4.35
CA PRO A 23 -4.57 7.80 3.39
C PRO A 23 -5.81 7.18 4.05
N THR A 24 -6.93 7.89 4.00
CA THR A 24 -8.22 7.30 4.36
C THR A 24 -8.66 6.40 3.22
N LEU A 25 -8.92 5.13 3.51
CA LEU A 25 -9.53 4.19 2.57
C LEU A 25 -11.03 4.15 2.83
N ILE A 26 -11.83 4.44 1.80
CA ILE A 26 -13.29 4.30 1.85
C ILE A 26 -13.70 3.23 0.85
N LYS A 27 -14.45 2.25 1.34
CA LYS A 27 -15.20 1.35 0.48
C LYS A 27 -16.55 2.02 0.17
N ILE A 28 -16.70 2.47 -1.07
CA ILE A 28 -17.98 2.96 -1.60
C ILE A 28 -18.63 1.73 -2.21
N ASP A 29 -19.87 1.43 -1.80
CA ASP A 29 -20.60 0.24 -2.24
C ASP A 29 -19.83 -1.09 -2.06
N ASN A 30 -20.16 -2.13 -2.84
CA ASN A 30 -19.51 -3.44 -2.73
C ASN A 30 -18.28 -3.60 -3.63
N GLU A 31 -18.03 -2.67 -4.55
CA GLU A 31 -17.09 -2.85 -5.65
C GLU A 31 -15.93 -1.86 -5.63
N ARG A 32 -16.08 -0.68 -5.03
CA ARG A 32 -15.07 0.39 -5.15
C ARG A 32 -14.39 0.68 -3.82
N VAL A 33 -13.06 0.63 -3.81
CA VAL A 33 -12.23 1.15 -2.72
C VAL A 33 -11.45 2.34 -3.24
N ILE A 34 -11.56 3.48 -2.56
CA ILE A 34 -10.89 4.72 -2.92
C ILE A 34 -10.00 5.15 -1.76
N ALA A 35 -8.76 5.52 -2.06
CA ALA A 35 -7.89 6.18 -1.09
C ALA A 35 -8.02 7.69 -1.22
N GLY A 36 -7.85 8.42 -0.13
CA GLY A 36 -7.95 9.87 -0.12
C GLY A 36 -7.57 10.46 1.23
N ARG A 37 -8.10 11.64 1.52
CA ARG A 37 -7.92 12.30 2.82
C ARG A 37 -9.24 12.85 3.32
N ILE A 38 -9.40 12.89 4.63
CA ILE A 38 -10.45 13.69 5.26
C ILE A 38 -9.95 15.13 5.34
N SER A 39 -10.75 16.07 4.85
CA SER A 39 -10.49 17.49 4.96
C SER A 39 -11.65 18.16 5.69
N ARG A 40 -11.32 18.99 6.68
CA ARG A 40 -12.30 19.76 7.45
C ARG A 40 -12.62 21.05 6.72
N PHE A 41 -13.90 21.29 6.44
CA PHE A 41 -14.37 22.54 5.83
C PHE A 41 -15.10 23.39 6.86
N TYR A 42 -14.84 24.69 6.82
CA TYR A 42 -15.57 25.69 7.61
C TYR A 42 -16.53 26.41 6.66
N ALA A 43 -17.82 26.11 6.76
CA ALA A 43 -18.84 26.96 6.15
C ALA A 43 -19.07 28.19 7.04
N ASN A 44 -19.35 29.35 6.44
CA ASN A 44 -19.52 30.64 7.13
C ASN A 44 -20.69 30.69 8.15
N THR A 45 -21.37 29.57 8.40
CA THR A 45 -22.47 29.41 9.35
C THR A 45 -22.29 28.13 10.16
N ALA A 46 -21.37 28.13 11.13
CA ALA A 46 -21.20 27.15 12.23
C ALA A 46 -21.12 25.63 11.93
N ASP A 47 -21.37 25.18 10.70
CA ASP A 47 -21.40 23.77 10.33
C ASP A 47 -20.00 23.35 9.87
N ILE A 48 -19.28 22.72 10.79
CA ILE A 48 -18.03 22.03 10.49
C ILE A 48 -18.40 20.66 9.92
N THR A 49 -17.99 20.40 8.68
CA THR A 49 -18.16 19.09 8.06
C THR A 49 -16.82 18.52 7.62
N ASP A 50 -16.57 17.27 7.99
CA ASP A 50 -15.44 16.48 7.51
C ASP A 50 -15.84 15.85 6.17
N MET A 51 -15.18 16.25 5.09
CA MET A 51 -15.44 15.73 3.75
C MET A 51 -14.27 14.87 3.29
N PHE A 52 -14.60 13.69 2.76
CA PHE A 52 -13.62 12.86 2.08
C PHE A 52 -13.30 13.44 0.71
N ILE A 53 -12.01 13.68 0.45
CA ILE A 53 -11.49 14.06 -0.85
C ILE A 53 -10.72 12.86 -1.39
N GLY A 54 -11.30 12.21 -2.41
CA GLY A 54 -10.68 11.07 -3.08
C GLY A 54 -9.38 11.47 -3.79
N ASN A 55 -8.41 10.58 -3.77
CA ASN A 55 -7.23 10.67 -4.62
C ASN A 55 -7.62 10.20 -6.03
N GLY A 56 -7.35 11.01 -7.04
CA GLY A 56 -7.63 10.70 -8.45
C GLY A 56 -6.49 9.96 -9.16
N ASN A 57 -5.38 9.69 -8.46
CA ASN A 57 -4.23 8.99 -9.02
C ASN A 57 -4.48 7.48 -9.15
N ASP A 58 -3.68 6.83 -10.00
CA ASP A 58 -3.60 5.37 -10.07
C ASP A 58 -2.80 4.84 -8.86
N LEU A 59 -3.48 4.11 -7.98
CA LEU A 59 -2.94 3.66 -6.70
C LEU A 59 -2.91 2.14 -6.61
N GLU A 60 -1.83 1.61 -6.05
CA GLU A 60 -1.64 0.18 -5.81
C GLU A 60 -1.39 -0.09 -4.33
N ILE A 61 -2.09 -1.10 -3.79
CA ILE A 61 -1.87 -1.59 -2.44
C ILE A 61 -0.83 -2.70 -2.52
N GLU A 62 0.24 -2.57 -1.72
CA GLU A 62 1.27 -3.58 -1.57
C GLU A 62 1.24 -4.13 -0.16
N LEU A 63 0.99 -5.43 -0.03
CA LEU A 63 0.85 -6.07 1.27
C LEU A 63 2.22 -6.40 1.87
N TRP A 64 2.33 -6.25 3.19
CA TRP A 64 3.48 -6.77 3.92
C TRP A 64 3.49 -8.30 3.85
N THR A 65 4.66 -8.86 3.53
CA THR A 65 4.84 -10.32 3.44
C THR A 65 4.76 -11.04 4.79
N GLY A 66 4.94 -10.30 5.89
CA GLY A 66 5.15 -10.86 7.23
C GLY A 66 6.62 -11.15 7.54
N ILE A 67 7.53 -10.85 6.60
CA ILE A 67 8.97 -11.12 6.70
C ILE A 67 9.75 -9.79 6.75
N TYR A 68 10.94 -9.84 7.34
CA TYR A 68 11.88 -8.72 7.43
C TYR A 68 13.18 -9.07 6.69
N ASP A 69 13.84 -8.05 6.14
CA ASP A 69 15.18 -8.18 5.54
C ASP A 69 16.29 -8.29 6.62
N LYS A 70 17.55 -8.40 6.18
CA LYS A 70 18.72 -8.47 7.06
C LYS A 70 18.92 -7.23 7.95
N ASN A 71 18.35 -6.10 7.55
CA ASN A 71 18.43 -4.82 8.26
C ASN A 71 17.22 -4.58 9.19
N GLY A 72 16.25 -5.51 9.22
CA GLY A 72 15.02 -5.36 10.00
C GLY A 72 13.94 -4.52 9.32
N ASN A 73 14.06 -4.22 8.03
CA ASN A 73 13.00 -3.56 7.25
C ASN A 73 11.94 -4.58 6.83
N LYS A 74 10.68 -4.17 6.82
CA LYS A 74 9.58 -5.00 6.29
C LYS A 74 9.72 -5.18 4.79
N ILE A 75 9.47 -6.40 4.31
CA ILE A 75 9.44 -6.73 2.88
C ILE A 75 7.99 -6.77 2.42
N TYR A 76 7.65 -6.01 1.40
CA TYR A 76 6.31 -5.90 0.82
C TYR A 76 6.25 -6.55 -0.56
N GLU A 77 5.03 -6.75 -1.05
CA GLU A 77 4.77 -7.04 -2.46
C GLU A 77 5.44 -5.98 -3.36
N ASN A 78 5.99 -6.40 -4.49
CA ASN A 78 6.79 -5.63 -5.45
C ASN A 78 8.15 -5.11 -4.97
N ASP A 79 8.61 -5.44 -3.77
CA ASP A 79 10.00 -5.17 -3.41
C ASP A 79 10.96 -5.98 -4.31
N ILE A 80 12.11 -5.37 -4.59
CA ILE A 80 13.26 -6.02 -5.21
C ILE A 80 14.31 -6.22 -4.13
N LEU A 81 14.74 -7.46 -3.93
CA LEU A 81 15.78 -7.82 -2.97
C LEU A 81 17.05 -8.21 -3.72
N GLU A 82 18.18 -7.72 -3.24
CA GLU A 82 19.49 -8.16 -3.70
C GLU A 82 20.04 -9.23 -2.74
N TYR A 83 20.52 -10.32 -3.30
CA TYR A 83 21.33 -11.29 -2.57
C TYR A 83 22.81 -11.08 -2.95
N GLU A 84 23.46 -10.19 -2.22
CA GLU A 84 24.86 -9.77 -2.43
C GLU A 84 25.84 -10.94 -2.68
N PRO A 85 25.76 -12.09 -1.98
CA PRO A 85 26.71 -13.19 -2.23
C PRO A 85 26.67 -13.78 -3.63
N LEU A 86 25.55 -13.66 -4.35
CA LEU A 86 25.37 -14.18 -5.70
C LEU A 86 25.13 -13.08 -6.75
N GLU A 87 25.09 -11.80 -6.35
CA GLU A 87 24.74 -10.67 -7.22
C GLU A 87 23.37 -10.88 -7.93
N GLU A 88 22.45 -11.58 -7.27
CA GLU A 88 21.13 -11.93 -7.81
C GLU A 88 20.06 -10.96 -7.30
N LEU A 89 19.13 -10.60 -8.19
CA LEU A 89 17.95 -9.79 -7.87
C LEU A 89 16.70 -10.66 -7.84
N TYR A 90 15.90 -10.46 -6.80
CA TYR A 90 14.69 -11.20 -6.52
C TYR A 90 13.49 -10.27 -6.45
N HIS A 91 12.47 -10.53 -7.26
CA HIS A 91 11.18 -9.82 -7.20
C HIS A 91 10.23 -10.53 -6.26
N ILE A 92 9.68 -9.79 -5.30
CA ILE A 92 8.59 -10.28 -4.47
C ILE A 92 7.26 -10.06 -5.18
N THR A 93 6.62 -11.13 -5.60
CA THR A 93 5.33 -11.09 -6.31
C THR A 93 4.26 -11.85 -5.53
N ARG A 94 3.04 -11.83 -6.06
CA ARG A 94 1.93 -12.60 -5.52
C ARG A 94 1.37 -13.58 -6.53
N ASP A 95 1.30 -14.83 -6.12
CA ASP A 95 0.57 -15.84 -6.87
C ASP A 95 -0.94 -15.62 -6.69
N ASN A 96 -1.60 -15.20 -7.76
CA ASN A 96 -3.04 -14.93 -7.74
C ASN A 96 -3.90 -16.19 -7.65
N THR A 97 -3.36 -17.37 -7.93
CA THR A 97 -4.04 -18.67 -7.82
C THR A 97 -4.09 -19.11 -6.38
N TYR A 98 -2.93 -19.13 -5.70
CA TYR A 98 -2.83 -19.62 -4.31
C TYR A 98 -2.94 -18.51 -3.27
N LYS A 99 -2.99 -17.24 -3.70
CA LYS A 99 -3.02 -16.04 -2.86
C LYS A 99 -1.82 -15.93 -1.90
N MET A 100 -0.68 -16.51 -2.29
CA MET A 100 0.56 -16.52 -1.52
C MET A 100 1.63 -15.65 -2.17
N PHE A 101 2.60 -15.19 -1.38
CA PHE A 101 3.78 -14.50 -1.90
C PHE A 101 4.69 -15.49 -2.62
N LYS A 102 5.33 -15.02 -3.69
CA LYS A 102 6.29 -15.75 -4.52
C LYS A 102 7.54 -14.89 -4.68
N ILE A 103 8.67 -15.56 -4.84
CA ILE A 103 9.94 -14.92 -5.19
C ILE A 103 10.29 -15.35 -6.61
N GLU A 104 10.56 -14.38 -7.49
CA GLU A 104 11.00 -14.60 -8.86
C GLU A 104 12.41 -14.05 -9.06
N ILE A 105 13.26 -14.79 -9.78
CA ILE A 105 14.65 -14.40 -10.07
C ILE A 105 14.67 -13.68 -11.41
N PHE A 106 15.41 -12.58 -11.49
CA PHE A 106 15.69 -11.86 -12.74
C PHE A 106 16.94 -12.36 -13.46
#